data_AF-D7SST4-F1
#
_entry.id   AF-D7SST4-F1
#
_cell.length_a   1.000
_cell.length_b   1.000
_cell.length_c   1.000
_cell.angle_alpha   90.00
_cell.angle_beta   90.00
_cell.angle_gamma   90.00
#
_symmetry.space_group_name_H-M   'P 1'
#
loop_
_entity.id
_entity.type
_entity.pdbx_description
1 polymer ?
#
loop_
_entity_poly.entity_id
_entity_poly.type
_entity_poly.pdbx_seq_one_letter_code
_entity_poly.pdbx_strand_id
1 'polypeptide(L)'
;MENQLQNKPRILCLHGFRTRAEILKKLVGKWPETVLGNLDLVFLDAPFPAQGKSDVEGLFDPPYYEWFQSNQDFTEYINFEECLAYIEDYMLKHGPFHGLLGFSQGAILAAALPGMQAQGVALTKFQDLMRRPRKPCSNSSRRFGVSLQEE
;
A
#
# COMPACT_ATOMS: atom_id res chain seq x y z
N MET A 1 28.85 4.87 -16.84
CA MET A 1 27.56 5.55 -16.58
C MET A 1 26.69 4.54 -15.85
N GLU A 2 26.66 4.62 -14.53
CA GLU A 2 25.75 3.79 -13.74
C GLU A 2 24.33 4.21 -14.10
N ASN A 3 23.60 3.27 -14.69
CA ASN A 3 22.18 3.38 -14.95
C ASN A 3 21.52 3.51 -13.58
N GLN A 4 21.27 4.75 -13.14
CA GLN A 4 20.36 5.05 -12.05
C GLN A 4 19.04 4.44 -12.47
N LEU A 5 18.79 3.20 -12.03
CA LEU A 5 17.48 2.55 -12.14
C LEU A 5 16.48 3.57 -11.62
N GLN A 6 15.78 4.20 -12.55
CA GLN A 6 14.81 5.23 -12.24
C GLN A 6 13.67 4.48 -11.55
N ASN A 7 13.75 4.37 -10.22
CA ASN A 7 12.84 3.55 -9.43
C ASN A 7 11.43 4.09 -9.69
N LYS A 8 10.64 3.31 -10.44
CA LYS A 8 9.27 3.68 -10.80
C LYS A 8 8.49 3.95 -9.51
N PRO A 9 7.66 5.01 -9.45
CA PRO A 9 6.76 5.22 -8.33
C PRO A 9 5.92 3.97 -8.10
N ARG A 10 6.05 3.44 -6.88
CA ARG A 10 5.35 2.23 -6.45
C ARG A 10 3.99 2.58 -5.87
N ILE A 11 2.92 2.14 -6.52
CA ILE A 11 1.55 2.52 -6.21
C ILE A 11 0.79 1.30 -5.69
N LEU A 12 0.17 1.44 -4.51
CA LEU A 12 -0.73 0.41 -3.99
C LEU A 12 -2.13 0.63 -4.58
N CYS A 13 -2.65 -0.38 -5.26
CA CYS A 13 -3.91 -0.35 -6.00
C CYS A 13 -5.02 -1.06 -5.22
N LEU A 14 -6.11 -0.32 -4.93
CA LEU A 14 -7.25 -0.75 -4.11
C LEU A 14 -8.50 -0.94 -4.99
N HIS A 15 -9.00 -2.18 -5.07
CA HIS A 15 -10.15 -2.52 -5.92
C HIS A 15 -11.49 -1.98 -5.41
N GLY A 16 -12.54 -2.06 -6.23
CA GLY A 16 -13.87 -1.59 -5.87
C GLY A 16 -14.67 -2.56 -5.00
N PHE A 17 -15.82 -2.10 -4.52
CA PHE A 17 -16.77 -2.89 -3.75
C PHE A 17 -17.11 -4.21 -4.44
N ARG A 18 -17.03 -5.33 -3.70
CA ARG A 18 -17.34 -6.69 -4.18
C ARG A 18 -16.61 -7.04 -5.47
N THR A 19 -15.33 -6.70 -5.56
CA THR A 19 -14.46 -7.16 -6.66
C THR A 19 -13.20 -7.79 -6.07
N ARG A 20 -12.10 -7.85 -6.84
CA ARG A 20 -10.79 -8.33 -6.37
C ARG A 20 -9.66 -7.64 -7.14
N ALA A 21 -8.44 -7.73 -6.61
CA ALA A 21 -7.21 -7.18 -7.15
C ALA A 21 -7.02 -7.48 -8.64
N GLU A 22 -7.22 -8.74 -9.04
CA GLU A 22 -7.05 -9.17 -10.44
C GLU A 22 -8.04 -8.50 -11.40
N ILE A 23 -9.23 -8.11 -10.94
CA ILE A 23 -10.20 -7.37 -11.77
C ILE A 23 -9.72 -5.94 -11.98
N LEU A 24 -9.29 -5.25 -10.92
CA LEU A 24 -8.72 -3.91 -11.04
C LEU A 24 -7.47 -3.93 -11.93
N LYS A 25 -6.62 -4.95 -11.79
CA LYS A 25 -5.42 -5.14 -12.63
C LYS A 25 -5.78 -5.27 -14.11
N LYS A 26 -6.83 -6.02 -14.46
CA LYS A 26 -7.33 -6.10 -15.85
C LYS A 26 -7.87 -4.76 -16.35
N LEU A 27 -8.52 -3.96 -15.50
CA LEU A 27 -9.02 -2.64 -15.87
C LEU A 27 -7.87 -1.65 -16.10
N VAL A 28 -6.91 -1.58 -15.19
CA VAL A 28 -5.74 -0.70 -15.27
C VAL A 28 -4.80 -1.12 -16.39
N GLY A 29 -4.69 -2.43 -16.68
CA GLY A 29 -3.90 -2.96 -17.80
C GLY A 29 -4.35 -2.50 -19.19
N LYS A 30 -5.50 -1.82 -19.31
CA LYS A 30 -5.95 -1.19 -20.55
C LYS A 30 -5.36 0.21 -20.77
N TRP A 31 -4.65 0.76 -19.78
CA TRP A 31 -4.02 2.07 -19.92
C TRP A 31 -2.85 2.02 -20.91
N PRO A 32 -2.50 3.15 -21.54
CA PRO A 32 -1.37 3.20 -22.45
C PRO A 32 -0.05 2.77 -21.79
N GLU A 33 0.82 2.11 -22.55
CA GLU A 33 2.16 1.70 -22.07
C GLU A 33 3.01 2.90 -21.65
N THR A 34 2.78 4.07 -22.25
CA THR A 34 3.41 5.33 -21.83
C THR A 34 3.07 5.73 -20.39
N VAL A 35 2.00 5.18 -19.82
CA VAL A 35 1.66 5.33 -18.40
C VAL A 35 2.16 4.14 -17.60
N LEU A 36 1.81 2.91 -18.00
CA LEU A 36 2.14 1.69 -17.24
C LEU A 36 3.65 1.47 -17.12
N GLY A 37 4.40 1.76 -18.18
CA GLY A 37 5.85 1.67 -18.21
C GLY A 37 6.55 2.57 -17.19
N ASN A 38 5.87 3.58 -16.64
CA ASN A 38 6.40 4.51 -15.65
C ASN A 38 6.00 4.20 -14.20
N LEU A 39 5.19 3.17 -13.95
CA LEU A 39 4.66 2.85 -12.62
C LEU A 39 5.02 1.42 -12.19
N ASP A 40 5.21 1.21 -10.89
CA ASP A 40 5.23 -0.11 -10.27
C ASP A 40 3.90 -0.30 -9.51
N LEU A 41 2.98 -1.08 -10.08
CA LEU A 41 1.61 -1.23 -9.58
C LEU A 41 1.47 -2.53 -8.76
N VAL A 42 1.06 -2.39 -7.50
CA VAL A 42 0.81 -3.52 -6.59
C VAL A 42 -0.66 -3.58 -6.26
N PHE A 43 -1.34 -4.64 -6.69
CA PHE A 43 -2.78 -4.81 -6.46
C PHE A 43 -3.03 -5.64 -5.21
N LEU A 44 -3.85 -5.11 -4.30
CA LEU A 44 -4.16 -5.75 -3.01
C LEU A 44 -5.63 -6.15 -2.95
N ASP A 45 -5.88 -7.39 -2.52
CA ASP A 45 -7.22 -7.86 -2.18
C ASP A 45 -7.64 -7.32 -0.80
N ALA A 46 -8.88 -6.86 -0.73
CA ALA A 46 -9.51 -6.44 0.51
C ALA A 46 -9.69 -7.63 1.47
N PRO A 47 -9.69 -7.41 2.79
CA PRO A 47 -9.61 -8.50 3.76
C PRO A 47 -10.95 -9.21 4.01
N PHE A 48 -12.08 -8.61 3.65
CA PHE A 48 -13.39 -9.16 3.98
C PHE A 48 -14.07 -9.79 2.76
N PRO A 49 -14.56 -11.03 2.84
CA PRO A 49 -15.38 -11.63 1.80
C PRO A 49 -16.65 -10.80 1.53
N ALA A 50 -17.05 -10.72 0.27
CA ALA A 50 -18.29 -10.06 -0.11
C ALA A 50 -19.51 -10.75 0.54
N GLN A 51 -20.41 -9.94 1.12
CA GLN A 51 -21.61 -10.44 1.82
C GLN A 51 -22.86 -10.50 0.94
N GLY A 52 -22.74 -10.12 -0.33
CA GLY A 52 -23.85 -10.15 -1.27
C GLY A 52 -23.38 -10.16 -2.71
N LYS A 53 -24.34 -9.96 -3.60
CA LYS A 53 -24.11 -10.02 -5.05
C LYS A 53 -23.08 -9.00 -5.50
N SER A 54 -22.20 -9.40 -6.41
CA SER A 54 -21.32 -8.50 -7.12
C SER A 54 -21.89 -8.11 -8.48
N ASP A 55 -21.71 -6.85 -8.87
CA ASP A 55 -22.11 -6.33 -10.19
C ASP A 55 -21.25 -6.91 -11.33
N VAL A 56 -20.14 -7.57 -11.00
CA VAL A 56 -19.25 -8.22 -11.97
C VAL A 56 -19.50 -9.73 -12.11
N GLU A 57 -20.51 -10.27 -11.44
CA GLU A 57 -20.93 -11.66 -11.62
C GLU A 57 -21.32 -11.95 -13.07
N GLY A 58 -20.93 -13.12 -13.57
CA GLY A 58 -21.12 -13.51 -14.97
C GLY A 58 -20.09 -12.92 -15.95
N LEU A 59 -19.35 -11.88 -15.54
CA LEU A 59 -18.19 -11.36 -16.30
C LEU A 59 -16.86 -11.85 -15.71
N PHE A 60 -16.79 -11.98 -14.39
CA PHE A 60 -15.62 -12.46 -13.67
C PHE A 60 -16.05 -13.46 -12.60
N ASP A 61 -15.31 -14.54 -12.42
CA ASP A 61 -15.62 -15.52 -11.38
C ASP A 61 -15.24 -15.04 -9.97
N PRO A 62 -15.96 -15.48 -8.92
CA PRO A 62 -15.59 -15.27 -7.51
C PRO A 62 -14.23 -15.91 -7.15
N PRO A 63 -13.64 -15.61 -5.97
CA PRO A 63 -14.18 -14.82 -4.86
C PRO A 63 -14.15 -13.31 -5.10
N TYR A 64 -14.98 -12.60 -4.34
CA TYR A 64 -14.99 -11.15 -4.26
C TYR A 64 -14.85 -10.67 -2.82
N TYR A 65 -14.35 -9.46 -2.67
CA TYR A 65 -14.01 -8.87 -1.39
C TYR A 65 -14.53 -7.44 -1.26
N GLU A 66 -14.64 -6.99 -0.02
CA GLU A 66 -15.04 -5.67 0.40
C GLU A 66 -13.99 -5.10 1.36
N TRP A 67 -13.73 -3.81 1.27
CA TRP A 67 -12.82 -3.14 2.19
C TRP A 67 -13.48 -2.88 3.54
N PHE A 68 -14.76 -2.53 3.52
CA PHE A 68 -15.60 -2.33 4.69
C PHE A 68 -17.05 -2.55 4.26
N GLN A 69 -17.91 -2.92 5.19
CA GLN A 69 -19.35 -3.10 4.95
C GLN A 69 -20.10 -1.85 5.42
N SER A 70 -21.35 -1.71 4.98
CA SER A 70 -22.29 -0.75 5.53
C SER A 70 -23.63 -1.41 5.82
N ASN A 71 -24.40 -0.81 6.73
CA ASN A 71 -25.82 -1.14 6.83
C ASN A 71 -26.58 -0.65 5.57
N GLN A 72 -27.83 -1.07 5.42
CA GLN A 72 -28.63 -0.80 4.21
C GLN A 72 -28.83 0.71 3.95
N ASP A 73 -28.85 1.52 5.00
CA ASP A 73 -29.08 2.97 4.92
C ASP A 73 -27.77 3.79 4.91
N PHE A 74 -26.60 3.12 4.87
CA PHE A 74 -25.26 3.75 4.86
C PHE A 74 -24.97 4.69 6.04
N THR A 75 -25.65 4.50 7.17
CA THR A 75 -25.45 5.27 8.40
C THR A 75 -24.39 4.67 9.30
N GLU A 76 -24.09 3.38 9.12
CA GLU A 76 -23.07 2.66 9.88
C GLU A 76 -22.10 1.95 8.93
N TYR A 77 -20.81 2.09 9.20
CA TYR A 77 -19.74 1.38 8.51
C TYR A 77 -19.14 0.35 9.45
N ILE A 78 -19.02 -0.88 8.97
CA ILE A 78 -18.54 -2.02 9.74
C ILE A 78 -17.17 -2.41 9.19
N ASN A 79 -16.23 -2.73 10.09
CA ASN A 79 -14.86 -3.12 9.80
C ASN A 79 -13.98 -2.03 9.15
N PHE A 80 -14.36 -0.76 9.26
CA PHE A 80 -13.60 0.33 8.63
C PHE A 80 -12.22 0.50 9.29
N GLU A 81 -12.14 0.50 10.61
CA GLU A 81 -10.88 0.61 11.36
C GLU A 81 -9.96 -0.59 11.10
N GLU A 82 -10.50 -1.81 11.08
CA GLU A 82 -9.78 -3.04 10.75
C GLU A 82 -9.22 -3.01 9.33
N CYS A 83 -9.99 -2.45 8.37
CA CYS A 83 -9.51 -2.21 7.02
C CYS A 83 -8.29 -1.28 6.98
N LEU A 84 -8.34 -0.16 7.70
CA LEU A 84 -7.23 0.79 7.75
C LEU A 84 -5.99 0.14 8.37
N ALA A 85 -6.16 -0.62 9.44
CA ALA A 85 -5.06 -1.37 10.08
C ALA A 85 -4.46 -2.41 9.13
N TYR A 86 -5.30 -3.13 8.37
CA TYR A 86 -4.84 -4.10 7.36
C TYR A 86 -4.00 -3.45 6.26
N ILE A 87 -4.47 -2.30 5.73
CA ILE A 87 -3.72 -1.55 4.71
C ILE A 87 -2.40 -1.01 5.29
N GLU A 88 -2.43 -0.45 6.50
CA GLU A 88 -1.23 0.04 7.18
C GLU A 88 -0.18 -1.08 7.34
N ASP A 89 -0.60 -2.23 7.86
CA ASP A 89 0.29 -3.37 8.07
C ASP A 89 0.87 -3.91 6.76
N TYR A 90 0.06 -3.96 5.70
CA TYR A 90 0.54 -4.33 4.37
C TYR A 90 1.57 -3.32 3.85
N MET A 91 1.28 -2.02 3.97
CA MET A 91 2.19 -0.96 3.54
C MET A 91 3.51 -0.99 4.32
N LEU A 92 3.50 -1.30 5.61
CA LEU A 92 4.72 -1.42 6.42
C LEU A 92 5.57 -2.63 6.03
N LYS A 93 4.93 -3.78 5.77
CA LYS A 93 5.62 -5.03 5.43
C LYS A 93 6.18 -5.03 4.02
N HIS A 94 5.45 -4.42 3.09
CA HIS A 94 5.74 -4.52 1.66
C HIS A 94 6.15 -3.19 1.03
N GLY A 95 6.23 -2.09 1.78
CA GLY A 95 6.64 -0.77 1.28
C GLY A 95 8.14 -0.63 0.99
N PRO A 96 8.61 0.59 0.64
CA PRO A 96 7.83 1.83 0.60
C PRO A 96 6.88 1.90 -0.60
N PHE A 97 5.69 2.47 -0.36
CA PHE A 97 4.74 2.87 -1.39
C PHE A 97 4.76 4.39 -1.53
N HIS A 98 4.68 4.88 -2.76
CA HIS A 98 4.76 6.30 -3.12
C HIS A 98 3.39 6.92 -3.37
N GLY A 99 2.34 6.11 -3.50
CA GLY A 99 0.99 6.57 -3.71
C GLY A 99 -0.04 5.46 -3.64
N LEU A 100 -1.31 5.86 -3.69
CA LEU A 100 -2.46 4.99 -3.75
C LEU A 100 -3.21 5.23 -5.06
N LEU A 101 -3.73 4.16 -5.64
CA LEU A 101 -4.71 4.19 -6.72
C LEU A 101 -5.93 3.42 -6.24
N GLY A 102 -7.12 4.00 -6.38
CA GLY A 102 -8.35 3.35 -5.93
C GLY A 102 -9.46 3.46 -6.96
N PHE A 103 -10.35 2.46 -6.98
CA PHE A 103 -11.59 2.50 -7.75
C PHE A 103 -12.80 2.34 -6.84
N SER A 104 -13.86 3.15 -7.04
CA SER A 104 -15.10 3.09 -6.26
C SER A 104 -14.83 3.06 -4.74
N GLN A 105 -15.17 1.98 -4.02
CA GLN A 105 -14.84 1.85 -2.58
C GLN A 105 -13.34 1.97 -2.28
N GLY A 106 -12.46 1.41 -3.13
CA GLY A 106 -11.02 1.62 -3.01
C GLY A 106 -10.60 3.07 -3.26
N ALA A 107 -11.35 3.84 -4.05
CA ALA A 107 -11.10 5.27 -4.27
C ALA A 107 -11.44 6.11 -3.03
N ILE A 108 -12.49 5.74 -2.29
CA ILE A 108 -12.81 6.36 -1.00
C ILE A 108 -11.60 6.25 -0.06
N LEU A 109 -11.02 5.06 0.06
CA LEU A 109 -9.82 4.84 0.88
C LEU A 109 -8.61 5.59 0.34
N ALA A 110 -8.34 5.51 -0.96
CA ALA A 110 -7.19 6.20 -1.58
C ALA A 110 -7.25 7.72 -1.39
N ALA A 111 -8.45 8.31 -1.38
CA ALA A 111 -8.66 9.73 -1.13
C ALA A 111 -8.60 10.09 0.35
N ALA A 112 -9.16 9.26 1.24
CA ALA A 112 -9.24 9.54 2.67
C ALA A 112 -7.90 9.34 3.39
N LEU A 113 -7.17 8.27 3.07
CA LEU A 113 -5.98 7.83 3.80
C LEU A 113 -4.91 8.93 3.96
N PRO A 114 -4.55 9.73 2.95
CA PRO A 114 -3.59 10.83 3.13
C PRO A 114 -4.07 11.90 4.11
N GLY A 115 -5.34 12.27 4.07
CA GLY A 115 -5.93 13.25 4.99
C GLY A 115 -6.00 12.71 6.42
N MET A 116 -6.42 11.46 6.58
CA MET A 116 -6.42 10.76 7.86
C MET A 116 -5.02 10.61 8.44
N GLN A 117 -4.01 10.34 7.60
CA GLN A 117 -2.62 10.31 8.01
C GLN A 117 -2.13 11.68 8.47
N ALA A 118 -2.45 12.75 7.74
CA ALA A 118 -2.07 14.11 8.12
C ALA A 118 -2.67 14.51 9.48
N GLN A 119 -3.86 14.02 9.81
CA GLN A 119 -4.52 14.23 11.11
C GLN A 119 -4.04 13.27 12.20
N GLY A 120 -3.21 12.27 11.86
CA GLY A 120 -2.71 11.28 12.82
C GLY A 120 -3.75 10.25 13.26
N VAL A 121 -4.78 10.00 12.45
CA VAL A 121 -5.85 9.03 12.76
C VAL A 121 -5.77 7.74 11.92
N ALA A 122 -4.90 7.68 10.90
CA ALA A 122 -4.56 6.47 10.15
C ALA A 122 -3.08 6.49 9.74
N LEU A 123 -2.50 5.33 9.39
CA LEU A 123 -1.09 5.20 8.97
C LEU A 123 -0.10 5.83 9.98
N THR A 124 -0.41 5.77 11.28
CA THR A 124 0.34 6.40 12.37
C THR A 124 1.66 5.70 12.68
N LYS A 125 1.74 4.38 12.46
CA LYS A 125 2.97 3.60 12.67
C LYS A 125 4.11 4.08 11.77
N PHE A 126 3.79 4.65 10.59
CA PHE A 126 4.78 5.32 9.73
C PHE A 126 5.37 6.58 10.38
N GLN A 127 4.53 7.38 11.04
CA GLN A 127 4.99 8.58 11.73
C GLN A 127 5.91 8.21 12.89
N ASP A 128 5.56 7.17 13.64
CA ASP A 128 6.40 6.67 14.74
C ASP A 128 7.74 6.13 14.24
N LEU A 129 7.75 5.41 13.11
CA LEU A 129 8.99 4.91 12.51
C LEU A 129 9.90 6.06 12.06
N MET A 130 9.32 7.11 11.47
CA MET A 130 10.06 8.30 11.03
C MET A 130 10.51 9.20 12.18
N ARG A 131 9.82 9.16 13.33
CA ARG A 131 10.15 9.90 14.55
C ARG A 131 11.16 9.19 15.45
N ARG A 132 11.41 7.89 15.27
CA ARG A 132 12.44 7.17 16.04
C ARG A 132 13.82 7.76 15.72
N PRO A 133 14.63 8.15 16.74
CA PRO A 133 16.00 8.54 16.50
C PRO A 133 16.73 7.36 15.85
N ARG A 134 17.37 7.60 14.70
CA ARG A 134 18.25 6.60 14.07
C ARG A 134 19.29 6.23 15.12
N LYS A 135 19.42 4.93 15.44
CA LYS A 135 20.52 4.46 16.30
C LYS A 135 21.82 4.99 15.70
N PRO A 136 22.69 5.69 16.46
CA PRO A 136 23.97 6.11 15.93
C PRO A 136 24.71 4.86 15.46
N CYS A 137 25.16 4.85 14.21
CA CYS A 137 26.09 3.83 13.72
C CYS A 137 27.28 3.81 14.68
N SER A 138 27.48 2.70 15.37
CA SER A 138 28.72 2.51 16.13
C SER A 138 29.84 2.40 15.10
N ASN A 139 30.69 3.42 15.05
CA ASN A 139 31.94 3.35 14.31
C ASN A 139 32.80 2.28 15.00
N SER A 140 32.83 1.06 14.45
CA SER A 140 33.90 0.13 14.74
C SER A 140 35.16 0.68 14.07
N SER A 141 35.92 1.49 14.79
CA SER A 141 37.25 1.92 14.39
C SER A 141 38.11 0.68 14.16
N ARG A 142 38.33 0.30 12.91
CA ARG A 142 39.43 -0.59 12.54
C ARG A 142 40.72 0.19 12.80
N ARG A 143 41.34 -0.04 13.96
CA ARG A 143 42.75 0.31 14.17
C ARG A 143 43.57 -0.55 13.22
N PHE A 144 44.10 0.06 12.16
CA PHE A 144 45.23 -0.53 11.44
C PHE A 144 46.46 -0.41 12.36
N GLY A 145 46.92 -1.54 12.88
CA GLY A 145 48.20 -1.63 13.56
C GLY A 145 49.31 -1.58 12.51
N VAL A 146 50.16 -0.56 12.59
CA VAL A 146 51.45 -0.53 11.90
C VAL A 146 52.48 -0.98 12.94
N SER A 147 53.05 -2.16 12.72
CA SER A 147 54.20 -2.66 13.48
C SER A 147 55.45 -1.90 13.00
N LEU A 148 55.99 -1.03 13.85
CA LEU A 148 57.37 -0.57 13.71
C LEU A 148 58.25 -1.54 14.50
N GLN A 149 59.14 -2.23 13.79
CA GLN A 149 60.29 -2.89 14.39
C GLN A 149 61.36 -1.82 14.62
N GLU A 150 61.77 -1.64 15.87
CA GLU A 150 63.07 -1.07 16.21
C GLU A 150 63.76 -2.06 17.15
N GLU A 151 64.95 -2.50 16.70
CA GLU A 151 66.06 -3.24 17.32
C GLU A 151 65.80 -4.56 18.06
#